data_AF-A0A177D3P7-F1
#
_entry.id   AF-A0A177D3P7-F1
#
_cell.length_a   1.000
_cell.length_b   1.000
_cell.length_c   1.000
_cell.angle_alpha   90.00
_cell.angle_beta   90.00
_cell.angle_gamma   90.00
#
_symmetry.space_group_name_H-M   'P 1'
#
loop_
_entity.id
_entity.type
_entity.pdbx_description
1 polymer ?
#
loop_
_entity_poly.entity_id
_entity_poly.type
_entity_poly.pdbx_seq_one_letter_code
_entity_poly.pdbx_strand_id
1 'polypeptide(L)'
;MTRKLQQASQTSYRQQKFIPESQIRDIVRDEVIQAELSKSNKSVGKPSRMLKAPVVSKNYESYRKILAILYLMKRPSKIRLFVKAGLCDDQLPFKKAQHLGRFDRSATLTSRNTPGSANIKFTRPEDADEFLDRQWSVLAPVFSGSDGIVPHDDFECESILPFLPETTIAKEGGSSKVFKAKIHPDHHNLCQPKGGLNIYAVKTLKSKDDRAFRQEVTVLRRLSTSKHAHAHLITLLATYKQGAAYHLIFPWADADLFDYWKRRQEAPPEHDQTGAWVIEQCRGLADGLNSVHRYATFSGTSILDAFKLSSRTETDRHHATYTGSANADRSTRNLFGRHGDLKPQNILWYPDSQTTGGHGVLKITDFGVTRFNTENMWDTQKTGKLPNSPTYRSPESDLDGKLTTACDVWALGCVYLEFVAWYFGGYRLVQRFGEQRLAPDPRMANMRTDTFFTIVEREGEKTADVKPAVLKVIEELREHHRCTGDYSNFLDMIKDDMLVTHSPEAPGSVDGSLILQKSVSEPVGTPRLGYIRRKSCGDVFRRLGDINPRSDQEEPTSPITQSHRTWPQWQP
;
A
#
# COMPACT_ATOMS: atom_id res chain seq x y z
N MET A 1 1.23 -13.84 40.96
CA MET A 1 0.95 -13.79 39.52
C MET A 1 0.27 -12.50 39.10
N THR A 2 -0.87 -12.09 39.68
CA THR A 2 -1.57 -10.84 39.31
C THR A 2 -0.66 -9.61 39.20
N ARG A 3 0.19 -9.35 40.21
CA ARG A 3 1.14 -8.23 40.17
C ARG A 3 2.13 -8.32 39.00
N LYS A 4 2.62 -9.52 38.67
CA LYS A 4 3.53 -9.74 37.52
C LYS A 4 2.84 -9.43 36.20
N LEU A 5 1.60 -9.92 36.00
CA LEU A 5 0.80 -9.63 34.81
C LEU A 5 0.48 -8.13 34.67
N GLN A 6 0.18 -7.46 35.77
CA GLN A 6 -0.04 -6.00 35.79
C GLN A 6 1.23 -5.21 35.46
N GLN A 7 2.40 -5.66 35.94
CA GLN A 7 3.69 -5.05 35.63
C GLN A 7 4.13 -5.30 34.18
N ALA A 8 3.78 -6.45 33.61
CA ALA A 8 4.04 -6.78 32.22
C ALA A 8 3.07 -6.12 31.22
N SER A 9 1.99 -5.50 31.71
CA SER A 9 1.00 -4.85 30.85
C SER A 9 1.60 -3.62 30.15
N GLN A 10 1.39 -3.54 28.84
CA GLN A 10 1.75 -2.42 27.99
C GLN A 10 0.52 -1.54 27.71
N THR A 11 0.75 -0.24 27.50
CA THR A 11 -0.31 0.73 27.16
C THR A 11 -0.31 0.95 25.66
N SER A 12 -1.46 0.83 25.01
CA SER A 12 -1.64 1.13 23.59
C SER A 12 -1.81 2.62 23.33
N TYR A 13 -1.74 3.03 22.06
CA TYR A 13 -2.00 4.40 21.62
C TYR A 13 -3.40 4.94 21.99
N ARG A 14 -4.37 4.05 22.23
CA ARG A 14 -5.71 4.40 22.72
C ARG A 14 -5.82 4.35 24.25
N GLN A 15 -4.71 4.31 24.97
CA GLN A 15 -4.66 4.21 26.43
C GLN A 15 -5.29 2.92 27.00
N GLN A 16 -5.42 1.88 26.18
CA GLN A 16 -5.90 0.57 26.60
C GLN A 16 -4.71 -0.32 27.00
N LYS A 17 -4.88 -1.20 27.99
CA LYS A 17 -3.80 -2.08 28.44
C LYS A 17 -3.91 -3.48 27.83
N PHE A 18 -2.80 -3.99 27.30
CA PHE A 18 -2.66 -5.37 26.86
C PHE A 18 -1.40 -6.00 27.44
N ILE A 19 -1.32 -7.32 27.46
CA ILE A 19 -0.17 -8.08 27.91
C ILE A 19 0.46 -8.75 26.68
N PRO A 20 1.75 -8.52 26.40
CA PRO A 20 2.41 -9.14 25.27
C PRO A 20 2.40 -10.67 25.32
N GLU A 21 2.32 -11.32 24.16
CA GLU A 21 2.22 -12.79 24.05
C GLU A 21 3.39 -13.49 24.76
N SER A 22 4.62 -12.99 24.61
CA SER A 22 5.79 -13.56 25.27
C SER A 22 5.68 -13.47 26.80
N GLN A 23 5.15 -12.37 27.32
CA GLN A 23 5.00 -12.16 28.75
C GLN A 23 3.95 -13.09 29.36
N ILE A 24 2.86 -13.37 28.63
CA ILE A 24 1.86 -14.36 29.07
C ILE A 24 2.53 -15.74 29.17
N ARG A 25 3.27 -16.14 28.13
CA ARG A 25 4.01 -17.41 28.11
C ARG A 25 5.01 -17.53 29.27
N ASP A 26 5.77 -16.47 29.54
CA ASP A 26 6.84 -16.50 30.53
C ASP A 26 6.33 -16.47 31.97
N ILE A 27 5.20 -15.78 32.21
CA ILE A 27 4.58 -15.64 33.54
C ILE A 27 3.66 -16.83 33.86
N VAL A 28 2.88 -17.29 32.89
CA VAL A 28 1.89 -18.37 33.04
C VAL A 28 2.45 -19.65 32.43
N ARG A 29 3.43 -20.23 33.11
CA ARG A 29 4.04 -21.51 32.70
C ARG A 29 3.17 -22.70 33.09
N ASP A 30 3.48 -23.85 32.53
CA ASP A 30 2.72 -25.08 32.71
C ASP A 30 2.65 -25.49 34.20
N GLU A 31 3.73 -25.27 34.96
CA GLU A 31 3.77 -25.56 36.40
C GLU A 31 2.78 -24.68 37.18
N VAL A 32 2.55 -23.44 36.71
CA VAL A 32 1.60 -22.52 37.33
C VAL A 32 0.17 -23.02 37.14
N ILE A 33 -0.14 -23.49 35.92
CA ILE A 33 -1.47 -24.03 35.59
C ILE A 33 -1.69 -25.34 36.35
N GLN A 34 -0.71 -26.23 36.36
CA GLN A 34 -0.75 -27.47 37.11
C GLN A 34 -0.95 -27.22 38.61
N ALA A 35 -0.22 -26.26 39.19
CA ALA A 35 -0.36 -25.88 40.60
C ALA A 35 -1.78 -25.37 40.91
N GLU A 36 -2.35 -24.49 40.09
CA GLU A 36 -3.72 -23.99 40.28
C GLU A 36 -4.78 -25.09 40.15
N LEU A 37 -4.60 -26.03 39.21
CA LEU A 37 -5.50 -27.17 39.07
C LEU A 37 -5.37 -28.17 40.23
N SER A 38 -4.19 -28.26 40.84
CA SER A 38 -3.91 -29.16 41.97
C SER A 38 -4.42 -28.63 43.31
N LYS A 39 -4.62 -27.31 43.45
CA LYS A 39 -5.15 -26.68 44.67
C LYS A 39 -6.55 -27.18 45.00
N SER A 40 -6.67 -28.08 45.98
CA SER A 40 -7.98 -28.44 46.54
C SER A 40 -8.59 -27.21 47.22
N ASN A 41 -9.90 -26.98 47.04
CA ASN A 41 -10.60 -25.96 47.83
C ASN A 41 -10.63 -26.42 49.30
N LYS A 42 -9.55 -26.21 50.04
CA LYS A 42 -9.60 -26.29 51.50
C LYS A 42 -10.45 -25.12 51.98
N SER A 43 -11.73 -25.36 52.24
CA SER A 43 -12.47 -24.49 53.14
C SER A 43 -11.89 -24.71 54.53
N VAL A 44 -10.99 -23.82 54.95
CA VAL A 44 -10.58 -23.74 56.35
C VAL A 44 -11.87 -23.54 57.16
N GLY A 45 -12.23 -24.54 57.97
CA GLY A 45 -13.31 -24.44 58.97
C GLY A 45 -14.69 -25.00 58.62
N LYS A 46 -14.91 -25.75 57.52
CA LYS A 46 -16.20 -26.48 57.32
C LYS A 46 -15.98 -27.93 56.83
N PRO A 47 -16.34 -28.97 57.61
CA PRO A 47 -16.03 -30.38 57.29
C PRO A 47 -16.83 -31.01 56.14
N SER A 48 -17.84 -30.33 55.57
CA SER A 48 -18.89 -31.01 54.79
C SER A 48 -19.02 -30.57 53.33
N ARG A 49 -18.00 -29.95 52.72
CA ARG A 49 -17.99 -29.72 51.26
C ARG A 49 -16.96 -30.62 50.61
N MET A 50 -17.46 -31.64 49.89
CA MET A 50 -16.67 -32.60 49.11
C MET A 50 -15.45 -31.94 48.44
N LEU A 51 -14.28 -32.51 48.67
CA LEU A 51 -13.05 -32.20 47.94
C LEU A 51 -13.35 -32.32 46.44
N LYS A 52 -13.41 -31.19 45.71
CA LYS A 52 -13.46 -31.25 44.25
C LYS A 52 -12.15 -31.90 43.78
N ALA A 53 -12.24 -33.12 43.26
CA ALA A 53 -11.11 -33.87 42.73
C ALA A 53 -10.20 -32.97 41.87
N PRO A 54 -8.86 -33.17 41.93
CA PRO A 54 -7.94 -32.47 41.05
C PRO A 54 -8.35 -32.70 39.59
N VAL A 55 -8.28 -31.65 38.79
CA VAL A 55 -8.57 -31.71 37.35
C VAL A 55 -7.23 -31.73 36.64
N VAL A 56 -7.00 -32.68 35.74
CA VAL A 56 -5.74 -32.80 35.00
C VAL A 56 -6.02 -32.44 33.53
N SER A 57 -5.11 -31.69 32.91
CA SER A 57 -5.09 -31.47 31.47
C SER A 57 -3.89 -32.22 30.89
N LYS A 58 -4.02 -32.76 29.68
CA LYS A 58 -2.88 -33.29 28.92
C LYS A 58 -2.11 -32.20 28.17
N ASN A 59 -2.69 -31.01 28.05
CA ASN A 59 -2.11 -29.86 27.36
C ASN A 59 -2.29 -28.61 28.22
N TYR A 60 -1.29 -28.27 29.04
CA TYR A 60 -1.37 -27.14 29.96
C TYR A 60 -1.20 -25.81 29.22
N GLU A 61 -0.30 -25.74 28.24
CA GLU A 61 0.01 -24.53 27.48
C GLU A 61 -1.20 -23.91 26.76
N SER A 62 -2.23 -24.70 26.41
CA SER A 62 -3.47 -24.19 25.82
C SER A 62 -4.38 -23.42 26.79
N TYR A 63 -3.98 -23.18 28.04
CA TYR A 63 -4.81 -22.50 29.05
C TYR A 63 -4.17 -21.21 29.60
N ARG A 64 -3.09 -20.74 28.98
CA ARG A 64 -2.29 -19.62 29.50
C ARG A 64 -3.07 -18.31 29.49
N LYS A 65 -3.78 -18.00 28.40
CA LYS A 65 -4.58 -16.77 28.26
C LYS A 65 -5.79 -16.79 29.17
N ILE A 66 -6.54 -17.88 29.21
CA ILE A 66 -7.66 -18.05 30.14
C ILE A 66 -7.18 -17.88 31.59
N LEU A 67 -6.09 -18.53 31.98
CA LEU A 67 -5.58 -18.41 33.35
C LEU A 67 -5.08 -16.99 33.65
N ALA A 68 -4.44 -16.32 32.68
CA ALA A 68 -4.04 -14.91 32.81
C ALA A 68 -5.25 -14.01 33.09
N ILE A 69 -6.34 -14.16 32.32
CA ILE A 69 -7.60 -13.43 32.54
C ILE A 69 -8.11 -13.65 33.96
N LEU A 70 -8.16 -14.91 34.41
CA LEU A 70 -8.63 -15.27 35.74
C LEU A 70 -7.74 -14.73 36.87
N TYR A 71 -6.42 -14.61 36.65
CA TYR A 71 -5.54 -13.92 37.59
C TYR A 71 -5.79 -12.41 37.64
N LEU A 72 -6.09 -11.77 36.50
CA LEU A 72 -6.46 -10.36 36.46
C LEU A 72 -7.78 -10.09 37.20
N MET A 73 -8.73 -11.04 37.12
CA MET A 73 -9.97 -11.04 37.90
C MET A 73 -9.78 -11.40 39.38
N LYS A 74 -8.57 -11.80 39.81
CA LYS A 74 -8.29 -12.34 41.16
C LYS A 74 -9.12 -13.60 41.49
N ARG A 75 -9.42 -14.43 40.49
CA ARG A 75 -10.20 -15.69 40.58
C ARG A 75 -9.54 -16.89 39.87
N PRO A 76 -8.23 -17.18 40.07
CA PRO A 76 -7.51 -18.22 39.31
C PRO A 76 -8.12 -19.62 39.46
N SER A 77 -8.74 -19.95 40.60
CA SER A 77 -9.38 -21.26 40.86
C SER A 77 -10.50 -21.62 39.87
N LYS A 78 -11.04 -20.63 39.13
CA LYS A 78 -12.08 -20.85 38.13
C LYS A 78 -11.57 -21.50 36.85
N ILE A 79 -10.26 -21.66 36.67
CA ILE A 79 -9.66 -22.36 35.52
C ILE A 79 -10.19 -23.80 35.38
N ARG A 80 -10.57 -24.42 36.51
CA ARG A 80 -11.22 -25.73 36.55
C ARG A 80 -12.54 -25.78 35.78
N LEU A 81 -13.26 -24.67 35.61
CA LEU A 81 -14.49 -24.61 34.81
C LEU A 81 -14.17 -24.83 33.32
N PHE A 82 -13.15 -24.15 32.83
CA PHE A 82 -12.68 -24.21 31.45
C PHE A 82 -12.11 -25.59 31.11
N VAL A 83 -11.22 -26.12 31.95
CA VAL A 83 -10.63 -27.45 31.74
C VAL A 83 -11.69 -28.56 31.75
N LYS A 84 -12.67 -28.51 32.68
CA LYS A 84 -13.75 -29.51 32.71
C LYS A 84 -14.68 -29.46 31.50
N ALA A 85 -14.86 -28.27 30.92
CA ALA A 85 -15.66 -28.09 29.71
C ALA A 85 -14.86 -28.37 28.43
N GLY A 86 -13.56 -28.65 28.52
CA GLY A 86 -12.69 -28.83 27.36
C GLY A 86 -12.47 -27.53 26.56
N LEU A 87 -12.62 -26.37 27.19
CA LEU A 87 -12.50 -25.07 26.54
C LEU A 87 -11.17 -24.42 26.88
N CYS A 88 -10.29 -24.31 25.90
CA CYS A 88 -8.95 -23.78 25.99
C CYS A 88 -8.86 -22.41 25.29
N ASP A 89 -7.65 -21.86 25.20
CA ASP A 89 -7.37 -20.54 24.64
C ASP A 89 -7.84 -20.41 23.18
N ASP A 90 -7.89 -21.50 22.41
CA ASP A 90 -8.39 -21.54 21.02
C ASP A 90 -9.87 -21.12 20.90
N GLN A 91 -10.64 -21.23 21.99
CA GLN A 91 -12.05 -20.83 22.00
C GLN A 91 -12.27 -19.35 22.34
N LEU A 92 -11.20 -18.60 22.65
CA LEU A 92 -11.28 -17.14 22.80
C LEU A 92 -11.52 -16.47 21.43
N PRO A 93 -12.24 -15.33 21.38
CA PRO A 93 -12.94 -14.69 22.49
C PRO A 93 -14.31 -15.32 22.78
N PHE A 94 -14.81 -15.12 23.99
CA PHE A 94 -16.17 -15.49 24.41
C PHE A 94 -17.15 -14.33 24.26
N LYS A 95 -18.45 -14.66 24.20
CA LYS A 95 -19.60 -13.74 24.30
C LYS A 95 -20.68 -14.34 25.20
N LYS A 96 -21.66 -13.54 25.63
CA LYS A 96 -22.86 -14.05 26.30
C LYS A 96 -23.64 -14.97 25.36
N ALA A 97 -24.10 -16.11 25.88
CA ALA A 97 -25.00 -17.01 25.16
C ALA A 97 -26.36 -16.30 24.95
N GLN A 98 -26.82 -16.20 23.70
CA GLN A 98 -28.12 -15.61 23.40
C GLN A 98 -29.24 -16.42 24.06
N HIS A 99 -30.02 -15.78 24.92
CA HIS A 99 -31.29 -16.31 25.41
C HIS A 99 -32.44 -15.54 24.74
N LEU A 100 -33.51 -16.24 24.36
CA LEU A 100 -34.74 -15.70 23.75
C LEU A 100 -35.60 -14.89 24.76
N GLY A 101 -35.02 -14.00 25.57
CA GLY A 101 -35.73 -13.22 26.59
C GLY A 101 -35.18 -11.80 26.78
N ARG A 102 -36.07 -10.83 27.06
CA ARG A 102 -35.82 -9.37 27.06
C ARG A 102 -34.85 -8.82 28.14
N PHE A 103 -34.22 -9.66 28.96
CA PHE A 103 -33.27 -9.21 29.98
C PHE A 103 -32.06 -10.17 30.07
N ASP A 104 -30.96 -9.83 29.39
CA ASP A 104 -29.75 -10.67 29.38
C ASP A 104 -28.89 -10.46 30.64
N ARG A 105 -29.26 -11.19 31.70
CA ARG A 105 -28.41 -11.39 32.90
C ARG A 105 -27.67 -12.73 32.83
N SER A 106 -27.44 -13.28 31.63
CA SER A 106 -26.83 -14.60 31.50
C SER A 106 -25.39 -14.59 31.99
N ALA A 107 -25.10 -15.42 33.00
CA ALA A 107 -23.74 -15.75 33.42
C ALA A 107 -23.10 -16.84 32.52
N THR A 108 -23.76 -17.18 31.40
CA THR A 108 -23.34 -18.23 30.48
C THR A 108 -22.62 -17.62 29.29
N LEU A 109 -21.38 -18.05 29.07
CA LEU A 109 -20.52 -17.64 27.97
C LEU A 109 -20.40 -18.76 26.93
N THR A 110 -20.33 -18.36 25.67
CA THR A 110 -20.11 -19.24 24.51
C THR A 110 -19.00 -18.66 23.63
N SER A 111 -18.27 -19.51 22.91
CA SER A 111 -17.19 -19.05 22.03
C SER A 111 -17.75 -18.24 20.86
N ARG A 112 -17.06 -17.16 20.48
CA ARG A 112 -17.37 -16.42 19.24
C ARG A 112 -16.89 -17.19 18.00
N ASN A 113 -15.70 -17.80 18.09
CA ASN A 113 -15.00 -18.41 16.96
C ASN A 113 -15.40 -19.85 16.69
N THR A 114 -15.95 -20.55 17.67
CA THR A 114 -16.37 -21.95 17.52
C THR A 114 -17.82 -22.16 17.98
N PRO A 115 -18.81 -21.69 17.20
CA PRO A 115 -20.23 -21.89 17.51
C PRO A 115 -20.56 -23.38 17.68
N GLY A 116 -21.29 -23.73 18.73
CA GLY A 116 -21.62 -25.12 19.07
C GLY A 116 -20.65 -25.79 20.06
N SER A 117 -19.55 -25.12 20.42
CA SER A 117 -18.71 -25.56 21.55
C SER A 117 -19.47 -25.53 22.87
N ALA A 118 -18.93 -26.22 23.88
CA ALA A 118 -19.47 -26.18 25.23
C ALA A 118 -19.59 -24.73 25.74
N ASN A 119 -20.56 -24.51 26.64
CA ASN A 119 -20.76 -23.22 27.30
C ASN A 119 -20.12 -23.23 28.70
N ILE A 120 -19.61 -22.07 29.13
CA ILE A 120 -19.17 -21.85 30.51
C ILE A 120 -20.23 -21.06 31.27
N LYS A 121 -20.71 -21.58 32.38
CA LYS A 121 -21.60 -20.85 33.29
C LYS A 121 -20.84 -20.40 34.53
N PHE A 122 -20.68 -19.09 34.69
CA PHE A 122 -20.23 -18.49 35.93
C PHE A 122 -21.36 -18.52 36.96
N THR A 123 -21.01 -18.60 38.25
CA THR A 123 -22.01 -18.54 39.33
C THR A 123 -22.62 -17.15 39.46
N ARG A 124 -21.82 -16.11 39.22
CA ARG A 124 -22.25 -14.71 39.28
C ARG A 124 -22.15 -14.08 37.89
N PRO A 125 -23.19 -13.36 37.42
CA PRO A 125 -23.15 -12.62 36.16
C PRO A 125 -21.98 -11.63 36.10
N GLU A 126 -21.68 -10.93 37.19
CA GLU A 126 -20.58 -9.96 37.24
C GLU A 126 -19.21 -10.59 36.93
N ASP A 127 -19.00 -11.86 37.31
CA ASP A 127 -17.76 -12.57 36.98
C ASP A 127 -17.68 -12.90 35.48
N ALA A 128 -18.82 -13.13 34.83
CA ALA A 128 -18.87 -13.33 33.38
C ALA A 128 -18.59 -12.01 32.65
N ASP A 129 -19.19 -10.91 33.09
CA ASP A 129 -18.94 -9.57 32.55
C ASP A 129 -17.46 -9.17 32.70
N GLU A 130 -16.87 -9.34 33.89
CA GLU A 130 -15.45 -9.03 34.10
C GLU A 130 -14.54 -9.93 33.25
N PHE A 131 -14.87 -11.21 33.05
CA PHE A 131 -14.10 -12.07 32.15
C PHE A 131 -14.15 -11.56 30.71
N LEU A 132 -15.34 -11.17 30.24
CA LEU A 132 -15.55 -10.65 28.89
C LEU A 132 -14.81 -9.32 28.63
N ASP A 133 -14.71 -8.46 29.65
CA ASP A 133 -13.95 -7.22 29.55
C ASP A 133 -12.44 -7.47 29.57
N ARG A 134 -11.98 -8.37 30.45
CA ARG A 134 -10.55 -8.66 30.65
C ARG A 134 -9.93 -9.45 29.51
N GLN A 135 -10.69 -10.27 28.78
CA GLN A 135 -10.14 -11.12 27.72
C GLN A 135 -9.36 -10.32 26.67
N TRP A 136 -9.81 -9.12 26.33
CA TRP A 136 -9.17 -8.29 25.30
C TRP A 136 -7.76 -7.84 25.69
N SER A 137 -7.43 -7.83 26.98
CA SER A 137 -6.08 -7.52 27.47
C SER A 137 -5.05 -8.61 27.20
N VAL A 138 -5.46 -9.83 26.83
CA VAL A 138 -4.55 -10.95 26.50
C VAL A 138 -4.73 -11.45 25.06
N LEU A 139 -5.54 -10.73 24.27
CA LEU A 139 -5.90 -11.07 22.89
C LEU A 139 -5.43 -10.00 21.89
N ALA A 140 -4.40 -9.22 22.24
CA ALA A 140 -3.80 -8.29 21.30
C ALA A 140 -3.29 -9.06 20.06
N PRO A 141 -3.68 -8.66 18.84
CA PRO A 141 -3.36 -9.41 17.63
C PRO A 141 -1.86 -9.40 17.30
N VAL A 142 -1.42 -10.35 16.47
CA VAL A 142 -0.04 -10.45 15.97
C VAL A 142 -0.05 -10.29 14.45
N PHE A 143 0.60 -9.25 13.93
CA PHE A 143 0.71 -8.99 12.50
C PHE A 143 1.81 -9.86 11.88
N SER A 144 1.42 -10.96 11.24
CA SER A 144 2.37 -11.91 10.65
C SER A 144 2.36 -11.83 9.13
N GLY A 145 3.42 -11.26 8.54
CA GLY A 145 3.65 -11.26 7.11
C GLY A 145 4.66 -12.35 6.72
N SER A 146 4.56 -12.86 5.49
CA SER A 146 5.62 -13.68 4.88
C SER A 146 5.92 -13.13 3.48
N ASP A 147 7.10 -13.44 2.95
CA ASP A 147 7.53 -12.92 1.66
C ASP A 147 6.51 -13.22 0.55
N GLY A 148 5.91 -12.17 0.00
CA GLY A 148 4.94 -12.25 -1.08
C GLY A 148 3.49 -12.57 -0.68
N ILE A 149 3.20 -12.80 0.61
CA ILE A 149 1.82 -12.98 1.11
C ILE A 149 1.49 -11.85 2.08
N VAL A 150 0.58 -10.96 1.63
CA VAL A 150 0.06 -9.87 2.46
C VAL A 150 -1.15 -10.38 3.27
N PRO A 151 -1.03 -10.52 4.60
CA PRO A 151 -2.14 -10.96 5.46
C PRO A 151 -3.31 -9.97 5.44
N HIS A 152 -4.51 -10.50 5.68
CA HIS A 152 -5.69 -9.70 5.99
C HIS A 152 -6.40 -10.27 7.20
N ASP A 153 -6.50 -9.48 8.25
CA ASP A 153 -7.18 -9.87 9.49
C ASP A 153 -8.42 -9.01 9.72
N ASP A 154 -9.54 -9.62 10.11
CA ASP A 154 -10.75 -8.91 10.57
C ASP A 154 -10.80 -8.96 12.11
N PHE A 155 -10.60 -7.81 12.73
CA PHE A 155 -10.56 -7.67 14.19
C PHE A 155 -11.87 -7.14 14.74
N GLU A 156 -12.26 -7.72 15.87
CA GLU A 156 -13.38 -7.24 16.67
C GLU A 156 -13.13 -5.80 17.15
N CYS A 157 -14.21 -5.03 17.29
CA CYS A 157 -14.15 -3.62 17.72
C CYS A 157 -13.46 -3.46 19.08
N GLU A 158 -13.61 -4.44 19.96
CA GLU A 158 -13.05 -4.51 21.30
C GLU A 158 -11.57 -4.89 21.32
N SER A 159 -11.01 -5.37 20.20
CA SER A 159 -9.61 -5.80 20.11
C SER A 159 -8.66 -4.65 20.43
N ILE A 160 -7.73 -4.88 21.37
CA ILE A 160 -6.70 -3.91 21.72
C ILE A 160 -5.54 -4.09 20.74
N LEU A 161 -5.42 -3.17 19.78
CA LEU A 161 -4.34 -3.23 18.80
C LEU A 161 -3.00 -2.88 19.46
N PRO A 162 -1.91 -3.62 19.15
CA PRO A 162 -0.61 -3.51 19.81
C PRO A 162 0.22 -2.31 19.32
N PHE A 163 -0.44 -1.21 18.93
CA PHE A 163 0.25 0.04 18.57
C PHE A 163 0.63 0.81 19.84
N LEU A 164 1.89 1.19 19.96
CA LEU A 164 2.46 1.86 21.13
C LEU A 164 2.07 3.36 21.20
N PRO A 165 2.18 4.01 22.37
CA PRO A 165 1.71 5.39 22.61
C PRO A 165 2.34 6.45 21.71
N GLU A 166 3.53 6.20 21.15
CA GLU A 166 4.20 7.12 20.21
C GLU A 166 3.54 7.16 18.82
N THR A 167 2.45 6.42 18.62
CA THR A 167 1.68 6.45 17.38
C THR A 167 0.99 7.79 17.21
N THR A 168 1.30 8.50 16.12
CA THR A 168 0.77 9.85 15.85
C THR A 168 0.11 9.92 14.48
N ILE A 169 -0.81 10.88 14.32
CA ILE A 169 -1.37 11.21 13.00
C ILE A 169 -0.27 11.91 12.21
N ALA A 170 0.09 11.35 11.06
CA ALA A 170 1.10 11.91 10.17
C ALA A 170 0.47 12.79 9.07
N LYS A 171 -0.62 12.32 8.48
CA LYS A 171 -1.28 13.00 7.35
C LYS A 171 -2.78 12.71 7.36
N GLU A 172 -3.59 13.71 7.05
CA GLU A 172 -5.02 13.55 6.82
C GLU A 172 -5.37 14.09 5.43
N GLY A 173 -5.78 13.20 4.53
CA GLY A 173 -6.22 13.53 3.17
C GLY A 173 -7.74 13.41 2.99
N GLY A 174 -8.22 13.67 1.77
CA GLY A 174 -9.65 13.59 1.45
C GLY A 174 -10.22 12.17 1.57
N SER A 175 -9.44 11.15 1.21
CA SER A 175 -9.89 9.75 1.13
C SER A 175 -9.34 8.84 2.25
N SER A 176 -8.30 9.27 2.97
CA SER A 176 -7.62 8.46 3.98
C SER A 176 -6.94 9.29 5.08
N LYS A 177 -6.62 8.64 6.19
CA LYS A 177 -5.73 9.16 7.25
C LYS A 177 -4.53 8.23 7.35
N VAL A 178 -3.33 8.78 7.55
CA VAL A 178 -2.09 8.00 7.72
C VAL A 178 -1.52 8.29 9.11
N PHE A 179 -1.25 7.22 9.85
CA PHE A 179 -0.59 7.27 11.16
C PHE A 179 0.86 6.80 11.04
N LYS A 180 1.77 7.47 11.74
CA LYS A 180 3.11 6.96 12.03
C LYS A 180 2.99 6.10 13.27
N ALA A 181 3.12 4.78 13.15
CA ALA A 181 2.85 3.84 14.22
C ALA A 181 4.10 3.04 14.60
N LYS A 182 4.26 2.78 15.90
CA LYS A 182 5.15 1.72 16.40
C LYS A 182 4.30 0.54 16.82
N ILE A 183 4.66 -0.67 16.42
CA ILE A 183 3.96 -1.90 16.82
C ILE A 183 4.78 -2.58 17.91
N HIS A 184 4.17 -3.13 18.96
CA HIS A 184 4.94 -3.86 19.97
C HIS A 184 5.72 -5.04 19.33
N PRO A 185 7.03 -5.22 19.58
CA PRO A 185 7.86 -6.23 18.90
C PRO A 185 7.32 -7.66 18.97
N ASP A 186 6.75 -8.08 20.10
CA ASP A 186 6.12 -9.42 20.24
C ASP A 186 4.89 -9.64 19.35
N HIS A 187 4.36 -8.58 18.74
CA HIS A 187 3.10 -8.60 18.02
C HIS A 187 3.26 -8.33 16.52
N HIS A 188 4.46 -8.47 15.97
CA HIS A 188 4.63 -8.50 14.52
C HIS A 188 5.86 -9.28 14.07
N ASN A 189 5.75 -9.86 12.87
CA ASN A 189 6.89 -10.35 12.09
C ASN A 189 6.87 -9.73 10.68
N LEU A 190 6.47 -8.46 10.59
CA LEU A 190 6.45 -7.72 9.33
C LEU A 190 7.88 -7.38 8.89
N CYS A 191 8.17 -7.56 7.59
CA CYS A 191 9.47 -7.19 7.01
C CYS A 191 9.82 -5.74 7.39
N GLN A 192 10.90 -5.57 8.14
CA GLN A 192 11.36 -4.24 8.56
C GLN A 192 12.05 -3.54 7.38
N PRO A 193 11.82 -2.24 7.17
CA PRO A 193 12.60 -1.47 6.22
C PRO A 193 14.09 -1.50 6.57
N LYS A 194 14.94 -1.36 5.55
CA LYS A 194 16.39 -1.14 5.72
C LYS A 194 16.59 0.01 6.71
N GLY A 195 17.30 -0.27 7.82
CA GLY A 195 17.44 0.66 8.96
C GLY A 195 16.90 0.12 10.29
N GLY A 196 16.11 -0.98 10.28
CA GLY A 196 15.76 -1.72 11.49
C GLY A 196 14.84 -0.98 12.48
N LEU A 197 14.27 0.15 12.07
CA LEU A 197 13.36 0.92 12.91
C LEU A 197 11.96 0.28 12.89
N ASN A 198 11.45 -0.04 14.08
CA ASN A 198 10.09 -0.52 14.30
C ASN A 198 9.08 0.62 14.17
N ILE A 199 8.95 1.16 12.95
CA ILE A 199 8.07 2.27 12.59
C ILE A 199 7.38 1.96 11.26
N TYR A 200 6.06 2.11 11.24
CA TYR A 200 5.20 1.77 10.12
C TYR A 200 4.26 2.93 9.79
N ALA A 201 3.83 3.00 8.54
CA ALA A 201 2.73 3.84 8.12
C ALA A 201 1.44 3.01 8.13
N VAL A 202 0.43 3.45 8.88
CA VAL A 202 -0.90 2.82 8.89
C VAL A 202 -1.88 3.75 8.19
N LYS A 203 -2.30 3.38 6.99
CA LYS A 203 -3.32 4.12 6.20
C LYS A 203 -4.70 3.58 6.54
N THR A 204 -5.53 4.41 7.16
CA THR A 204 -6.96 4.15 7.38
C THR A 204 -7.76 4.77 6.24
N LEU A 205 -8.58 3.96 5.57
CA LEU A 205 -9.49 4.46 4.53
C LEU A 205 -10.71 5.12 5.18
N LYS A 206 -11.09 6.32 4.70
CA LYS A 206 -12.29 7.03 5.17
C LYS A 206 -13.57 6.41 4.62
N SER A 207 -13.51 5.82 3.43
CA SER A 207 -14.64 5.14 2.81
C SER A 207 -14.95 3.83 3.52
N LYS A 208 -16.23 3.60 3.80
CA LYS A 208 -16.76 2.29 4.23
C LYS A 208 -17.08 1.39 3.02
N ASP A 209 -16.88 1.89 1.80
CA ASP A 209 -17.06 1.12 0.58
C ASP A 209 -15.91 0.11 0.43
N ASP A 210 -16.25 -1.15 0.68
CA ASP A 210 -15.39 -2.32 0.51
C ASP A 210 -14.84 -2.45 -0.92
N ARG A 211 -15.45 -1.83 -1.93
CA ARG A 211 -14.97 -1.86 -3.32
C ARG A 211 -13.64 -1.10 -3.49
N ALA A 212 -13.55 0.13 -2.98
CA ALA A 212 -12.33 0.93 -3.07
C ALA A 212 -11.16 0.26 -2.33
N PHE A 213 -11.43 -0.30 -1.15
CA PHE A 213 -10.47 -1.09 -0.40
C PHE A 213 -10.00 -2.31 -1.19
N ARG A 214 -10.92 -3.16 -1.65
CA ARG A 214 -10.58 -4.38 -2.40
C ARG A 214 -9.77 -4.09 -3.64
N GLN A 215 -10.08 -3.00 -4.33
CA GLN A 215 -9.36 -2.59 -5.52
C GLN A 215 -7.91 -2.21 -5.20
N GLU A 216 -7.68 -1.30 -4.24
CA GLU A 216 -6.34 -0.86 -3.84
C GLU A 216 -5.50 -2.04 -3.31
N VAL A 217 -6.09 -2.86 -2.43
CA VAL A 217 -5.42 -4.03 -1.86
C VAL A 217 -5.12 -5.09 -2.91
N THR A 218 -6.01 -5.33 -3.87
CA THR A 218 -5.76 -6.31 -4.94
C THR A 218 -4.55 -5.90 -5.78
N VAL A 219 -4.45 -4.61 -6.16
CA VAL A 219 -3.29 -4.10 -6.91
C VAL A 219 -2.03 -4.20 -6.07
N LEU A 220 -2.04 -3.65 -4.86
CA LEU A 220 -0.86 -3.63 -3.98
C LEU A 220 -0.35 -5.04 -3.64
N ARG A 221 -1.26 -6.00 -3.40
CA ARG A 221 -0.89 -7.41 -3.17
C ARG A 221 -0.12 -7.98 -4.35
N ARG A 222 -0.57 -7.71 -5.57
CA ARG A 222 0.07 -8.21 -6.79
C ARG A 222 1.44 -7.59 -6.99
N LEU A 223 1.55 -6.27 -6.79
CA LEU A 223 2.82 -5.54 -6.88
C LEU A 223 3.79 -5.89 -5.74
N SER A 224 3.30 -6.41 -4.61
CA SER A 224 4.15 -6.84 -3.48
C SER A 224 4.61 -8.30 -3.57
N THR A 225 4.19 -9.05 -4.59
CA THR A 225 4.68 -10.43 -4.81
C THR A 225 6.14 -10.40 -5.25
N SER A 226 6.93 -11.43 -4.91
CA SER A 226 8.34 -11.52 -5.32
C SER A 226 8.56 -11.38 -6.83
N LYS A 227 7.57 -11.79 -7.65
CA LYS A 227 7.61 -11.65 -9.11
C LYS A 227 7.51 -10.19 -9.59
N HIS A 228 6.79 -9.32 -8.88
CA HIS A 228 6.49 -7.95 -9.33
C HIS A 228 6.94 -6.86 -8.35
N ALA A 229 7.55 -7.26 -7.22
CA ALA A 229 8.14 -6.34 -6.27
C ALA A 229 9.27 -5.56 -6.97
N HIS A 230 9.30 -4.25 -6.72
CA HIS A 230 10.25 -3.36 -7.35
C HIS A 230 10.77 -2.33 -6.35
N ALA A 231 12.05 -1.94 -6.48
CA ALA A 231 12.70 -1.04 -5.53
C ALA A 231 11.97 0.31 -5.40
N HIS A 232 11.43 0.81 -6.52
CA HIS A 232 10.71 2.08 -6.64
C HIS A 232 9.18 1.96 -6.56
N LEU A 233 8.63 0.83 -6.10
CA LEU A 233 7.20 0.69 -5.82
C LEU A 233 6.99 0.41 -4.32
N ILE A 234 5.93 0.96 -3.73
CA ILE A 234 5.59 0.69 -2.33
C ILE A 234 5.24 -0.79 -2.12
N THR A 235 5.70 -1.35 -1.01
CA THR A 235 5.38 -2.73 -0.59
C THR A 235 4.33 -2.70 0.51
N LEU A 236 3.22 -3.39 0.30
CA LEU A 236 2.17 -3.56 1.30
C LEU A 236 2.57 -4.69 2.26
N LEU A 237 2.63 -4.42 3.56
CA LEU A 237 3.10 -5.38 4.56
C LEU A 237 1.95 -6.21 5.14
N ALA A 238 0.82 -5.56 5.43
CA ALA A 238 -0.35 -6.21 5.99
C ALA A 238 -1.59 -5.34 5.77
N THR A 239 -2.76 -5.94 5.90
CA THR A 239 -4.04 -5.23 5.94
C THR A 239 -4.87 -5.74 7.09
N TYR A 240 -5.74 -4.90 7.64
CA TYR A 240 -6.72 -5.37 8.61
C TYR A 240 -7.99 -4.52 8.56
N LYS A 241 -9.06 -5.10 9.08
CA LYS A 241 -10.32 -4.40 9.32
C LYS A 241 -10.55 -4.35 10.83
N GLN A 242 -11.03 -3.21 11.33
CA GLN A 242 -11.51 -3.10 12.70
C GLN A 242 -12.83 -2.34 12.67
N GLY A 243 -13.91 -3.01 13.07
CA GLY A 243 -15.26 -2.48 12.91
C GLY A 243 -15.60 -2.24 11.44
N ALA A 244 -15.92 -0.99 11.07
CA ALA A 244 -16.26 -0.62 9.69
C ALA A 244 -15.08 0.01 8.91
N ALA A 245 -13.88 0.07 9.50
CA ALA A 245 -12.74 0.76 8.93
C ALA A 245 -11.68 -0.23 8.42
N TYR A 246 -11.16 0.05 7.23
CA TYR A 246 -10.10 -0.71 6.59
C TYR A 246 -8.76 -0.02 6.73
N HIS A 247 -7.72 -0.82 6.94
CA HIS A 247 -6.38 -0.35 7.26
C HIS A 247 -5.34 -1.09 6.42
N LEU A 248 -4.33 -0.36 5.97
CA LEU A 248 -3.18 -0.87 5.24
C LEU A 248 -1.91 -0.47 5.97
N ILE A 249 -0.98 -1.43 6.14
CA ILE A 249 0.29 -1.23 6.84
C ILE A 249 1.43 -1.24 5.81
N PHE A 250 2.25 -0.21 5.84
CA PHE A 250 3.39 0.00 4.94
C PHE A 250 4.67 0.31 5.73
N PRO A 251 5.86 0.17 5.13
CA PRO A 251 7.07 0.76 5.67
C PRO A 251 6.92 2.28 5.78
N TRP A 252 7.34 2.86 6.90
CA TRP A 252 7.30 4.31 7.10
C TRP A 252 8.32 5.04 6.21
N ALA A 253 7.87 6.07 5.50
CA ALA A 253 8.70 6.99 4.73
C ALA A 253 8.84 8.32 5.48
N ASP A 254 10.01 8.96 5.43
CA ASP A 254 10.27 10.19 6.18
C ASP A 254 9.68 11.46 5.54
N ALA A 255 9.40 11.39 4.23
CA ALA A 255 8.71 12.42 3.48
C ALA A 255 8.04 11.83 2.24
N ASP A 256 7.07 12.54 1.67
CA ASP A 256 6.82 12.44 0.23
C ASP A 256 7.73 13.42 -0.53
N LEU A 257 7.81 13.32 -1.86
CA LEU A 257 8.75 14.09 -2.66
C LEU A 257 8.46 15.60 -2.59
N PHE A 258 7.18 15.98 -2.47
CA PHE A 258 6.80 17.37 -2.25
C PHE A 258 7.35 17.92 -0.92
N ASP A 259 7.14 17.18 0.17
CA ASP A 259 7.66 17.54 1.48
C ASP A 259 9.19 17.52 1.51
N TYR A 260 9.83 16.58 0.79
CA TYR A 260 11.27 16.52 0.64
C TYR A 260 11.84 17.80 0.02
N TRP A 261 11.22 18.27 -1.06
CA TRP A 261 11.58 19.55 -1.68
C TRP A 261 11.31 20.71 -0.74
N LYS A 262 10.11 20.79 -0.15
CA LYS A 262 9.70 21.90 0.74
C LYS A 262 10.64 22.09 1.93
N ARG A 263 11.22 21.02 2.47
CA ARG A 263 12.22 21.08 3.55
C ARG A 263 13.58 21.65 3.09
N ARG A 264 13.83 21.74 1.78
CA ARG A 264 15.09 22.18 1.15
C ARG A 264 14.82 23.39 0.24
N GLN A 265 14.82 24.56 0.87
CA GLN A 265 14.47 25.83 0.22
C GLN A 265 15.47 26.26 -0.84
N GLU A 266 16.75 25.97 -0.61
CA GLU A 266 17.87 26.32 -1.48
C GLU A 266 18.31 25.13 -2.32
N ALA A 267 19.04 25.41 -3.40
CA ALA A 267 19.59 24.38 -4.26
C ALA A 267 20.59 23.51 -3.48
N PRO A 268 20.68 22.20 -3.77
CA PRO A 268 21.73 21.34 -3.23
C PRO A 268 23.12 21.88 -3.57
N PRO A 269 24.14 21.67 -2.72
CA PRO A 269 25.53 22.04 -3.01
C PRO A 269 26.00 21.55 -4.38
N GLU A 270 26.81 22.34 -5.10
CA GLU A 270 27.19 22.04 -6.49
C GLU A 270 28.07 20.79 -6.64
N HIS A 271 28.80 20.40 -5.60
CA HIS A 271 29.75 19.29 -5.62
C HIS A 271 29.24 18.04 -4.88
N ASP A 272 27.95 17.95 -4.58
CA ASP A 272 27.37 16.73 -4.05
C ASP A 272 26.97 15.75 -5.16
N GLN A 273 26.57 14.55 -4.78
CA GLN A 273 26.10 13.54 -5.73
C GLN A 273 24.59 13.67 -6.01
N THR A 274 23.95 14.78 -5.63
CA THR A 274 22.50 14.97 -5.79
C THR A 274 22.11 14.94 -7.26
N GLY A 275 22.95 15.48 -8.16
CA GLY A 275 22.65 15.48 -9.58
C GLY A 275 22.52 14.06 -10.17
N ALA A 276 23.52 13.22 -9.88
CA ALA A 276 23.50 11.81 -10.27
C ALA A 276 22.33 11.06 -9.61
N TRP A 277 22.06 11.35 -8.33
CA TRP A 277 20.93 10.76 -7.61
C TRP A 277 19.59 11.12 -8.25
N VAL A 278 19.35 12.37 -8.66
CA VAL A 278 18.10 12.78 -9.34
C VAL A 278 17.86 11.94 -10.60
N ILE A 279 18.89 11.77 -11.44
CA ILE A 279 18.78 10.98 -12.68
C ILE A 279 18.54 9.51 -12.36
N GLU A 280 19.26 8.95 -11.39
CA GLU A 280 19.09 7.57 -10.93
C GLU A 280 17.67 7.31 -10.41
N GLN A 281 17.14 8.19 -9.56
CA GLN A 281 15.79 8.04 -9.03
C GLN A 281 14.73 8.19 -10.12
N CYS A 282 14.89 9.12 -11.06
CA CYS A 282 14.02 9.24 -12.23
C CYS A 282 14.09 7.98 -13.12
N ARG A 283 15.27 7.38 -13.28
CA ARG A 283 15.40 6.12 -14.01
C ARG A 283 14.62 5.00 -13.33
N GLY A 284 14.81 4.84 -12.02
CA GLY A 284 14.14 3.81 -11.23
C GLY A 284 12.62 3.97 -11.12
N LEU A 285 12.13 5.22 -11.02
CA LEU A 285 10.69 5.51 -11.05
C LEU A 285 10.07 5.13 -12.41
N ALA A 286 10.76 5.42 -13.52
CA ALA A 286 10.30 5.03 -14.85
C ALA A 286 10.25 3.50 -15.01
N ASP A 287 11.26 2.77 -14.50
CA ASP A 287 11.26 1.31 -14.55
C ASP A 287 10.14 0.69 -13.70
N GLY A 288 10.01 1.18 -12.46
CA GLY A 288 8.95 0.74 -11.55
C GLY A 288 7.57 0.95 -12.15
N LEU A 289 7.32 2.11 -12.75
CA LEU A 289 6.05 2.39 -13.41
C LEU A 289 5.87 1.58 -14.70
N ASN A 290 6.94 1.32 -15.45
CA ASN A 290 6.90 0.45 -16.64
C ASN A 290 6.46 -0.98 -16.27
N SER A 291 6.87 -1.49 -15.11
CA SER A 291 6.41 -2.80 -14.61
C SER A 291 4.90 -2.86 -14.34
N VAL A 292 4.28 -1.72 -14.01
CA VAL A 292 2.82 -1.57 -13.87
C VAL A 292 2.17 -1.43 -15.25
N HIS A 293 2.76 -0.60 -16.13
CA HIS A 293 2.27 -0.36 -17.49
C HIS A 293 2.26 -1.62 -18.36
N ARG A 294 3.20 -2.54 -18.15
CA ARG A 294 3.35 -3.81 -18.88
C ARG A 294 3.36 -4.98 -17.91
N TYR A 295 2.24 -5.19 -17.23
CA TYR A 295 2.13 -6.18 -16.17
C TYR A 295 1.92 -7.60 -16.72
N ALA A 296 2.92 -8.46 -16.54
CA ALA A 296 2.95 -9.82 -17.08
C ALA A 296 2.42 -10.87 -16.08
N THR A 297 1.31 -11.53 -16.38
CA THR A 297 0.67 -12.51 -15.49
C THR A 297 0.23 -13.79 -16.19
N PHE A 298 0.34 -14.93 -15.50
CA PHE A 298 -0.22 -16.21 -15.95
C PHE A 298 -1.71 -16.36 -15.59
N SER A 299 -2.21 -15.54 -14.64
CA SER A 299 -3.61 -15.49 -14.22
C SER A 299 -3.99 -14.04 -13.97
N GLY A 300 -4.64 -13.43 -14.97
CA GLY A 300 -5.11 -12.03 -14.92
C GLY A 300 -6.54 -11.88 -14.40
N THR A 301 -7.23 -12.98 -14.11
CA THR A 301 -8.66 -12.95 -13.76
C THR A 301 -8.90 -12.18 -12.47
N SER A 302 -8.18 -12.45 -11.38
CA SER A 302 -8.45 -11.76 -10.10
C SER A 302 -8.23 -10.25 -10.16
N ILE A 303 -7.20 -9.79 -10.89
CA ILE A 303 -6.91 -8.35 -11.00
C ILE A 303 -7.97 -7.68 -11.86
N LEU A 304 -8.39 -8.30 -12.98
CA LEU A 304 -9.47 -7.79 -13.82
C LEU A 304 -10.85 -7.87 -13.12
N ASP A 305 -11.13 -8.93 -12.37
CA ASP A 305 -12.40 -9.14 -11.67
C ASP A 305 -12.60 -8.12 -10.54
N ALA A 306 -11.51 -7.73 -9.85
CA ALA A 306 -11.54 -6.62 -8.90
C ALA A 306 -12.01 -5.31 -9.56
N PHE A 307 -11.71 -5.10 -10.84
CA PHE A 307 -12.18 -3.95 -11.60
C PHE A 307 -13.58 -4.15 -12.22
N LYS A 308 -13.97 -5.35 -12.63
CA LYS A 308 -15.34 -5.64 -13.13
C LYS A 308 -16.41 -5.49 -12.03
N LEU A 309 -16.06 -5.78 -10.77
CA LEU A 309 -16.91 -5.49 -9.61
C LEU A 309 -17.25 -3.99 -9.49
N SER A 310 -16.45 -3.11 -10.10
CA SER A 310 -16.68 -1.67 -10.07
C SER A 310 -17.58 -1.11 -11.16
N SER A 311 -17.82 -1.87 -12.25
CA SER A 311 -18.53 -1.40 -13.45
C SER A 311 -19.94 -1.98 -13.66
N ARG A 312 -20.46 -2.80 -12.73
CA ARG A 312 -21.79 -3.44 -12.90
C ARG A 312 -22.94 -2.48 -12.58
N THR A 313 -23.70 -2.08 -13.60
CA THR A 313 -25.13 -1.75 -13.51
C THR A 313 -25.96 -3.04 -13.50
N GLU A 314 -27.16 -3.02 -12.90
CA GLU A 314 -27.97 -4.21 -12.58
C GLU A 314 -28.46 -5.05 -13.77
N THR A 315 -28.27 -4.58 -15.01
CA THR A 315 -28.82 -5.19 -16.23
C THR A 315 -27.98 -6.32 -16.83
N ASP A 316 -26.70 -6.46 -16.46
CA ASP A 316 -25.78 -7.45 -17.08
C ASP A 316 -25.78 -8.83 -16.41
N ARG A 317 -26.86 -9.19 -15.69
CA ARG A 317 -26.97 -10.47 -14.99
C ARG A 317 -27.10 -11.69 -15.90
N HIS A 318 -27.34 -11.52 -17.21
CA HIS A 318 -27.68 -12.64 -18.09
C HIS A 318 -26.64 -13.06 -19.14
N HIS A 319 -25.43 -12.47 -19.18
CA HIS A 319 -24.39 -12.84 -20.17
C HIS A 319 -23.02 -13.22 -19.58
N ALA A 320 -22.93 -13.47 -18.27
CA ALA A 320 -21.74 -14.09 -17.67
C ALA A 320 -21.86 -15.63 -17.70
N THR A 321 -22.06 -16.20 -18.89
CA THR A 321 -21.95 -17.64 -19.06
C THR A 321 -20.48 -18.01 -18.99
N TYR A 322 -20.16 -18.84 -18.01
CA TYR A 322 -18.94 -19.62 -17.88
C TYR A 322 -18.40 -20.07 -19.25
N THR A 323 -17.29 -19.49 -19.70
CA THR A 323 -16.35 -20.19 -20.59
C THR A 323 -15.15 -20.63 -19.76
N GLY A 324 -15.44 -21.48 -18.78
CA GLY A 324 -14.43 -22.33 -18.17
C GLY A 324 -14.05 -23.44 -19.15
N SER A 325 -13.17 -23.14 -20.09
CA SER A 325 -12.37 -24.20 -20.72
C SER A 325 -11.14 -24.38 -19.86
N ALA A 326 -11.12 -25.48 -19.10
CA ALA A 326 -10.03 -25.90 -18.23
C ALA A 326 -8.74 -26.32 -18.98
N ASN A 327 -8.59 -25.92 -20.25
CA ASN A 327 -7.42 -26.20 -21.10
C ASN A 327 -7.02 -24.98 -21.97
N ALA A 328 -7.18 -23.76 -21.46
CA ALA A 328 -6.69 -22.55 -22.13
C ALA A 328 -5.27 -22.20 -21.67
N ASP A 329 -4.29 -22.62 -22.47
CA ASP A 329 -2.97 -22.04 -22.70
C ASP A 329 -2.27 -21.34 -21.50
N ARG A 330 -1.20 -21.95 -21.00
CA ARG A 330 -0.26 -21.37 -20.01
C ARG A 330 0.58 -20.21 -20.62
N SER A 331 0.04 -19.46 -21.57
CA SER A 331 0.72 -18.28 -22.11
C SER A 331 0.62 -17.11 -21.14
N THR A 332 1.77 -16.46 -20.93
CA THR A 332 1.84 -15.21 -20.16
C THR A 332 0.97 -14.16 -20.84
N ARG A 333 0.01 -13.60 -20.10
CA ARG A 333 -0.80 -12.46 -20.56
C ARG A 333 -0.16 -11.16 -20.10
N ASN A 334 -0.09 -10.18 -20.98
CA ASN A 334 0.32 -8.83 -20.63
C ASN A 334 -0.93 -7.96 -20.45
N LEU A 335 -1.05 -7.34 -19.27
CA LEU A 335 -2.07 -6.35 -18.96
C LEU A 335 -1.43 -4.96 -18.97
N PHE A 336 -2.25 -3.95 -19.27
CA PHE A 336 -1.87 -2.56 -19.14
C PHE A 336 -2.41 -2.01 -17.83
N GLY A 337 -1.52 -1.62 -16.91
CA GLY A 337 -1.87 -0.93 -15.69
C GLY A 337 -1.61 0.57 -15.82
N ARG A 338 -2.60 1.41 -15.49
CA ARG A 338 -2.43 2.86 -15.38
C ARG A 338 -2.56 3.27 -13.92
N HIS A 339 -1.55 3.96 -13.38
CA HIS A 339 -1.55 4.47 -12.02
C HIS A 339 -2.66 5.51 -11.83
N GLY A 340 -2.65 6.56 -12.66
CA GLY A 340 -3.75 7.50 -12.81
C GLY A 340 -3.80 8.71 -11.87
N ASP A 341 -2.84 8.86 -10.93
CA ASP A 341 -2.74 10.01 -10.02
C ASP A 341 -1.28 10.21 -9.57
N LEU A 342 -0.34 10.17 -10.52
CA LEU A 342 1.06 10.45 -10.22
C LEU A 342 1.25 11.94 -9.94
N LYS A 343 1.96 12.21 -8.85
CA LYS A 343 2.30 13.54 -8.34
C LYS A 343 3.39 13.42 -7.27
N PRO A 344 4.08 14.49 -6.89
CA PRO A 344 5.15 14.42 -5.89
C PRO A 344 4.66 13.89 -4.53
N GLN A 345 3.41 14.13 -4.14
CA GLN A 345 2.84 13.61 -2.89
C GLN A 345 2.59 12.09 -2.90
N ASN A 346 2.59 11.46 -4.08
CA ASN A 346 2.43 10.01 -4.27
C ASN A 346 3.77 9.34 -4.60
N ILE A 347 4.89 10.03 -4.36
CA ILE A 347 6.25 9.49 -4.44
C ILE A 347 6.87 9.65 -3.05
N LEU A 348 7.13 8.54 -2.37
CA LEU A 348 7.65 8.50 -1.01
C LEU A 348 9.18 8.47 -1.01
N TRP A 349 9.80 9.20 -0.09
CA TRP A 349 11.24 9.24 0.10
C TRP A 349 11.66 8.44 1.34
N TYR A 350 12.54 7.48 1.13
CA TYR A 350 13.14 6.64 2.16
C TYR A 350 14.63 6.97 2.27
N PRO A 351 15.10 7.58 3.38
CA PRO A 351 16.52 7.78 3.59
C PRO A 351 17.25 6.43 3.58
N ASP A 352 18.36 6.36 2.83
CA ASP A 352 19.23 5.20 2.74
C ASP A 352 20.65 5.70 2.46
N SER A 353 21.57 5.43 3.39
CA SER A 353 22.96 5.89 3.26
C SER A 353 23.75 5.11 2.21
N GLN A 354 23.22 4.00 1.70
CA GLN A 354 23.88 3.14 0.71
C GLN A 354 23.60 3.56 -0.73
N THR A 355 22.67 4.50 -0.97
CA THR A 355 22.40 5.03 -2.30
C THR A 355 23.42 6.10 -2.70
N THR A 356 23.43 6.50 -3.97
CA THR A 356 24.21 7.64 -4.47
C THR A 356 24.08 8.86 -3.55
N GLY A 357 25.23 9.34 -3.04
CA GLY A 357 25.34 10.44 -2.08
C GLY A 357 24.65 10.24 -0.72
N GLY A 358 24.19 9.03 -0.42
CA GLY A 358 23.35 8.76 0.77
C GLY A 358 21.99 9.46 0.74
N HIS A 359 21.51 9.82 -0.45
CA HIS A 359 20.30 10.63 -0.61
C HIS A 359 18.98 9.84 -0.52
N GLY A 360 19.00 8.51 -0.41
CA GLY A 360 17.82 7.67 -0.23
C GLY A 360 17.17 7.17 -1.53
N VAL A 361 16.01 6.52 -1.40
CA VAL A 361 15.25 5.91 -2.51
C VAL A 361 13.84 6.50 -2.60
N LEU A 362 13.38 6.76 -3.82
CA LEU A 362 12.02 7.20 -4.12
C LEU A 362 11.12 6.02 -4.51
N LYS A 363 9.89 5.96 -3.98
CA LYS A 363 8.93 4.89 -4.28
C LYS A 363 7.54 5.43 -4.61
N ILE A 364 6.93 4.94 -5.68
CA ILE A 364 5.55 5.25 -6.06
C ILE A 364 4.57 4.59 -5.08
N THR A 365 3.54 5.33 -4.66
CA THR A 365 2.49 4.88 -3.75
C THR A 365 1.09 5.33 -4.21
N ASP A 366 0.06 4.94 -3.46
CA ASP A 366 -1.35 5.33 -3.66
C ASP A 366 -2.00 4.78 -4.95
N PHE A 367 -2.10 3.45 -5.01
CA PHE A 367 -2.74 2.72 -6.10
C PHE A 367 -4.28 2.71 -6.01
N GLY A 368 -4.88 3.62 -5.23
CA GLY A 368 -6.32 3.68 -4.96
C GLY A 368 -7.18 3.92 -6.21
N VAL A 369 -6.62 4.56 -7.25
CA VAL A 369 -7.31 4.82 -8.54
C VAL A 369 -6.71 4.05 -9.71
N THR A 370 -5.73 3.18 -9.45
CA THR A 370 -5.07 2.38 -10.49
C THR A 370 -6.08 1.48 -11.20
N ARG A 371 -5.93 1.32 -12.51
CA ARG A 371 -6.79 0.46 -13.34
C ARG A 371 -5.94 -0.46 -14.19
N PHE A 372 -6.40 -1.70 -14.36
CA PHE A 372 -5.82 -2.64 -15.33
C PHE A 372 -6.82 -2.95 -16.44
N ASN A 373 -6.32 -3.12 -17.66
CA ASN A 373 -7.10 -3.54 -18.81
C ASN A 373 -6.26 -4.44 -19.73
N THR A 374 -6.90 -5.22 -20.59
CA THR A 374 -6.23 -6.05 -21.61
C THR A 374 -5.72 -5.21 -22.77
N GLU A 375 -6.35 -4.07 -23.02
CA GLU A 375 -5.93 -3.09 -24.01
C GLU A 375 -5.47 -1.81 -23.32
N ASN A 376 -4.51 -1.11 -23.92
CA ASN A 376 -3.98 0.15 -23.40
C ASN A 376 -4.93 1.33 -23.71
N MET A 377 -6.18 1.25 -23.24
CA MET A 377 -7.22 2.25 -23.44
C MET A 377 -8.26 2.20 -22.31
N TRP A 378 -8.64 3.36 -21.80
CA TRP A 378 -9.72 3.55 -20.83
C TRP A 378 -10.63 4.69 -21.29
N ASP A 379 -11.87 4.36 -21.61
CA ASP A 379 -12.90 5.32 -21.97
C ASP A 379 -13.61 5.81 -20.70
N THR A 380 -13.41 7.08 -20.35
CA THR A 380 -14.00 7.70 -19.15
C THR A 380 -15.52 7.84 -19.23
N GLN A 381 -16.11 7.83 -20.43
CA GLN A 381 -17.57 7.83 -20.57
C GLN A 381 -18.19 6.51 -20.06
N LYS A 382 -17.44 5.40 -20.20
CA LYS A 382 -17.86 4.06 -19.74
C LYS A 382 -17.45 3.78 -18.31
N THR A 383 -16.30 4.31 -17.89
CA THR A 383 -15.66 3.97 -16.60
C THR A 383 -15.89 5.01 -15.51
N GLY A 384 -16.53 6.13 -15.84
CA GLY A 384 -16.70 7.28 -14.96
C GLY A 384 -15.46 8.17 -14.93
N LYS A 385 -15.64 9.44 -14.55
CA LYS A 385 -14.53 10.38 -14.40
C LYS A 385 -13.66 9.96 -13.22
N LEU A 386 -12.39 9.72 -13.48
CA LEU A 386 -11.44 9.30 -12.46
C LEU A 386 -10.94 10.52 -11.67
N PRO A 387 -10.82 10.41 -10.33
CA PRO A 387 -10.14 11.43 -9.55
C PRO A 387 -8.70 11.55 -10.02
N ASN A 388 -8.27 12.76 -10.36
CA ASN A 388 -6.88 13.08 -10.66
C ASN A 388 -6.51 14.41 -10.00
N SER A 389 -5.22 14.59 -9.78
CA SER A 389 -4.69 15.87 -9.31
C SER A 389 -4.65 16.86 -10.49
N PRO A 390 -5.37 18.00 -10.42
CA PRO A 390 -5.55 18.87 -11.58
C PRO A 390 -4.25 19.36 -12.23
N THR A 391 -3.21 19.61 -11.45
CA THR A 391 -1.91 20.12 -11.92
C THR A 391 -1.18 19.15 -12.86
N TYR A 392 -1.15 17.85 -12.52
CA TYR A 392 -0.33 16.83 -13.20
C TYR A 392 -1.09 15.99 -14.22
N ARG A 393 -2.41 16.19 -14.34
CA ARG A 393 -3.22 15.48 -15.32
C ARG A 393 -2.78 15.81 -16.75
N SER A 394 -3.02 14.87 -17.64
CA SER A 394 -2.68 15.00 -19.05
C SER A 394 -3.78 15.68 -19.88
N PRO A 395 -3.43 16.27 -21.04
CA PRO A 395 -4.41 16.91 -21.92
C PRO A 395 -5.54 15.99 -22.40
N GLU A 396 -5.25 14.72 -22.67
CA GLU A 396 -6.27 13.75 -23.11
C GLU A 396 -7.36 13.50 -22.05
N SER A 397 -7.08 13.78 -20.78
CA SER A 397 -8.11 13.75 -19.72
C SER A 397 -9.21 14.80 -19.92
N ASP A 398 -8.90 15.81 -20.72
CA ASP A 398 -9.67 17.03 -20.90
C ASP A 398 -10.16 17.24 -22.34
N LEU A 399 -9.63 16.46 -23.27
CA LEU A 399 -10.00 16.46 -24.69
C LEU A 399 -11.07 15.41 -24.96
N ASP A 400 -10.68 14.15 -25.18
CA ASP A 400 -11.56 13.07 -25.60
C ASP A 400 -11.88 12.07 -24.48
N GLY A 401 -11.17 12.13 -23.36
CA GLY A 401 -11.35 11.21 -22.24
C GLY A 401 -10.94 9.78 -22.52
N LYS A 402 -10.15 9.54 -23.59
CA LYS A 402 -9.57 8.24 -23.95
C LYS A 402 -8.18 8.12 -23.33
N LEU A 403 -8.15 7.65 -22.09
CA LEU A 403 -6.94 7.59 -21.31
C LEU A 403 -6.11 6.36 -21.69
N THR A 404 -4.80 6.47 -21.60
CA THR A 404 -3.85 5.36 -21.77
C THR A 404 -2.76 5.43 -20.70
N THR A 405 -1.80 4.51 -20.72
CA THR A 405 -0.59 4.61 -19.89
C THR A 405 0.25 5.86 -20.20
N ALA A 406 0.07 6.51 -21.36
CA ALA A 406 0.75 7.77 -21.69
C ALA A 406 0.31 8.96 -20.81
N CYS A 407 -0.84 8.86 -20.13
CA CYS A 407 -1.25 9.87 -19.14
C CYS A 407 -0.29 9.88 -17.93
N ASP A 408 0.16 8.69 -17.51
CA ASP A 408 1.13 8.58 -16.42
C ASP A 408 2.52 9.09 -16.86
N VAL A 409 2.90 8.89 -18.12
CA VAL A 409 4.16 9.44 -18.69
C VAL A 409 4.14 10.97 -18.65
N TRP A 410 3.02 11.59 -19.05
CA TRP A 410 2.86 13.05 -18.93
C TRP A 410 3.00 13.53 -17.47
N ALA A 411 2.29 12.86 -16.54
CA ALA A 411 2.34 13.21 -15.13
C ALA A 411 3.77 13.06 -14.56
N LEU A 412 4.50 12.03 -14.99
CA LEU A 412 5.89 11.82 -14.62
C LEU A 412 6.82 12.89 -15.22
N GLY A 413 6.57 13.33 -16.46
CA GLY A 413 7.29 14.43 -17.09
C GLY A 413 7.11 15.76 -16.34
N CYS A 414 5.89 16.02 -15.86
CA CYS A 414 5.58 17.15 -14.98
C CYS A 414 6.41 17.09 -13.68
N VAL A 415 6.42 15.93 -13.02
CA VAL A 415 7.19 15.70 -11.78
C VAL A 415 8.69 15.83 -12.04
N TYR A 416 9.21 15.29 -13.14
CA TYR A 416 10.63 15.36 -13.48
C TYR A 416 11.08 16.78 -13.72
N LEU A 417 10.29 17.60 -14.43
CA LEU A 417 10.61 19.00 -14.62
C LEU A 417 10.68 19.78 -13.30
N GLU A 418 9.74 19.55 -12.38
CA GLU A 418 9.80 20.15 -11.04
C GLU A 418 10.98 19.63 -10.23
N PHE A 419 11.36 18.36 -10.39
CA PHE A 419 12.51 17.79 -9.69
C PHE A 419 13.82 18.38 -10.18
N VAL A 420 13.96 18.58 -11.50
CA VAL A 420 15.10 19.29 -12.10
C VAL A 420 15.11 20.75 -11.65
N ALA A 421 13.96 21.44 -11.66
CA ALA A 421 13.87 22.81 -11.13
C ALA A 421 14.30 22.88 -9.64
N TRP A 422 13.89 21.90 -8.82
CA TRP A 422 14.33 21.79 -7.43
C TRP A 422 15.85 21.58 -7.32
N TYR A 423 16.44 20.74 -8.16
CA TYR A 423 17.89 20.50 -8.15
C TYR A 423 18.68 21.77 -8.50
N PHE A 424 18.18 22.58 -9.44
CA PHE A 424 18.88 23.79 -9.88
C PHE A 424 18.71 24.97 -8.92
N GLY A 425 17.51 25.16 -8.35
CA GLY A 425 17.17 26.37 -7.60
C GLY A 425 16.45 26.15 -6.26
N GLY A 426 16.41 24.91 -5.77
CA GLY A 426 15.69 24.54 -4.55
C GLY A 426 14.17 24.68 -4.68
N TYR A 427 13.47 24.55 -3.55
CA TYR A 427 12.01 24.69 -3.54
C TYR A 427 11.51 26.07 -4.02
N ARG A 428 12.31 27.13 -3.84
CA ARG A 428 11.97 28.47 -4.32
C ARG A 428 11.75 28.50 -5.83
N LEU A 429 12.58 27.80 -6.60
CA LEU A 429 12.41 27.73 -8.05
C LEU A 429 11.16 26.90 -8.44
N VAL A 430 10.85 25.83 -7.70
CA VAL A 430 9.60 25.07 -7.89
C VAL A 430 8.37 25.95 -7.65
N GLN A 431 8.37 26.74 -6.57
CA GLN A 431 7.27 27.67 -6.27
C GLN A 431 7.10 28.72 -7.35
N ARG A 432 8.19 29.40 -7.73
CA ARG A 432 8.20 30.39 -8.81
C ARG A 432 7.69 29.78 -10.11
N PHE A 433 8.10 28.56 -10.44
CA PHE A 433 7.63 27.87 -11.64
C PHE A 433 6.11 27.58 -11.58
N GLY A 434 5.59 27.16 -10.42
CA GLY A 434 4.16 27.00 -10.20
C GLY A 434 3.38 28.32 -10.40
N GLU A 435 3.88 29.43 -9.86
CA GLU A 435 3.28 30.76 -10.00
C GLU A 435 3.29 31.24 -11.46
N GLN A 436 4.38 31.02 -12.19
CA GLN A 436 4.49 31.37 -13.61
C GLN A 436 3.54 30.56 -14.50
N ARG A 437 3.24 29.30 -14.14
CA ARG A 437 2.28 28.45 -14.86
C ARG A 437 0.83 28.81 -14.58
N LEU A 438 0.55 29.55 -13.52
CA LEU A 438 -0.79 29.92 -13.09
C LEU A 438 -1.40 30.93 -14.08
N ALA A 439 -2.18 30.43 -15.04
CA ALA A 439 -2.74 31.21 -16.14
C ALA A 439 -4.26 31.00 -16.25
N PRO A 440 -5.04 31.99 -16.74
CA PRO A 440 -6.48 31.81 -16.97
C PRO A 440 -6.76 30.64 -17.90
N ASP A 441 -7.70 29.78 -17.51
CA ASP A 441 -8.18 28.66 -18.33
C ASP A 441 -9.59 28.97 -18.87
N PRO A 442 -9.74 29.20 -20.18
CA PRO A 442 -11.03 29.52 -20.79
C PRO A 442 -12.12 28.47 -20.53
N ARG A 443 -11.75 27.20 -20.30
CA ARG A 443 -12.73 26.13 -20.00
C ARG A 443 -13.16 26.08 -18.54
N MET A 444 -12.42 26.72 -17.64
CA MET A 444 -12.78 26.81 -16.23
C MET A 444 -13.32 28.20 -15.90
N ALA A 445 -14.12 28.79 -16.79
CA ALA A 445 -14.65 30.15 -16.63
C ALA A 445 -13.56 31.19 -16.34
N ASN A 446 -12.40 31.07 -17.02
CA ASN A 446 -11.20 31.88 -16.81
C ASN A 446 -10.61 31.82 -15.38
N MET A 447 -10.98 30.81 -14.58
CA MET A 447 -10.23 30.50 -13.36
C MET A 447 -8.78 30.20 -13.70
N ARG A 448 -7.86 30.71 -12.88
CA ARG A 448 -6.44 30.46 -13.09
C ARG A 448 -6.11 29.02 -12.69
N THR A 449 -5.47 28.28 -13.60
CA THR A 449 -5.03 26.91 -13.38
C THR A 449 -3.51 26.82 -13.49
N ASP A 450 -2.90 25.92 -12.73
CA ASP A 450 -1.46 25.65 -12.69
C ASP A 450 -1.04 24.43 -13.54
N THR A 451 -1.95 23.92 -14.39
CA THR A 451 -1.69 22.84 -15.35
C THR A 451 -0.47 23.13 -16.22
N PHE A 452 0.19 22.07 -16.71
CA PHE A 452 1.31 22.20 -17.66
C PHE A 452 0.87 22.47 -19.12
N PHE A 453 -0.43 22.32 -19.41
CA PHE A 453 -1.01 22.55 -20.73
C PHE A 453 -2.17 23.54 -20.66
N THR A 454 -2.53 24.07 -21.82
CA THR A 454 -3.77 24.80 -22.06
C THR A 454 -4.53 24.13 -23.20
N ILE A 455 -5.86 24.22 -23.17
CA ILE A 455 -6.69 23.74 -24.27
C ILE A 455 -7.01 24.91 -25.17
N VAL A 456 -6.74 24.73 -26.45
CA VAL A 456 -6.95 25.72 -27.50
C VAL A 456 -7.93 25.18 -28.52
N GLU A 457 -8.69 26.06 -29.14
CA GLU A 457 -9.59 25.72 -30.23
C GLU A 457 -8.93 26.20 -31.53
N ARG A 458 -8.68 25.26 -32.45
CA ARG A 458 -8.06 25.52 -33.76
C ARG A 458 -8.98 24.90 -34.81
N GLU A 459 -9.45 25.71 -35.75
CA GLU A 459 -10.30 25.25 -36.86
C GLU A 459 -11.57 24.50 -36.41
N GLY A 460 -12.12 24.86 -35.25
CA GLY A 460 -13.30 24.20 -34.66
C GLY A 460 -13.01 22.89 -33.91
N GLU A 461 -11.74 22.46 -33.86
CA GLU A 461 -11.30 21.32 -33.06
C GLU A 461 -10.58 21.77 -31.79
N LYS A 462 -10.87 21.07 -30.68
CA LYS A 462 -10.16 21.26 -29.42
C LYS A 462 -8.85 20.49 -29.46
N THR A 463 -7.75 21.20 -29.27
CA THR A 463 -6.39 20.64 -29.16
C THR A 463 -5.72 21.15 -27.88
N ALA A 464 -4.49 20.73 -27.63
CA ALA A 464 -3.75 21.14 -26.45
C ALA A 464 -2.36 21.65 -26.82
N ASP A 465 -1.91 22.69 -26.12
CA ASP A 465 -0.54 23.18 -26.17
C ASP A 465 0.09 23.10 -24.79
N VAL A 466 1.39 22.83 -24.75
CA VAL A 466 2.21 23.05 -23.55
C VAL A 466 2.19 24.55 -23.25
N LYS A 467 1.99 24.93 -21.98
CA LYS A 467 1.95 26.35 -21.61
C LYS A 467 3.31 27.02 -21.88
N PRO A 468 3.34 28.27 -22.37
CA PRO A 468 4.60 29.00 -22.61
C PRO A 468 5.53 29.05 -21.39
N ALA A 469 4.98 29.15 -20.17
CA ALA A 469 5.76 29.15 -18.93
C ALA A 469 6.55 27.84 -18.71
N VAL A 470 6.04 26.70 -19.18
CA VAL A 470 6.73 25.40 -19.12
C VAL A 470 7.92 25.38 -20.07
N LEU A 471 7.73 25.84 -21.30
CA LEU A 471 8.83 25.93 -22.26
C LEU A 471 9.89 26.92 -21.79
N LYS A 472 9.45 28.08 -21.26
CA LYS A 472 10.34 29.09 -20.72
C LYS A 472 11.21 28.56 -19.59
N VAL A 473 10.64 27.81 -18.62
CA VAL A 473 11.46 27.26 -17.52
C VAL A 473 12.47 26.23 -18.03
N ILE A 474 12.11 25.44 -19.06
CA ILE A 474 13.04 24.48 -19.66
C ILE A 474 14.24 25.22 -20.27
N GLU A 475 14.02 26.30 -21.02
CA GLU A 475 15.10 27.11 -21.58
C GLU A 475 15.91 27.83 -20.48
N GLU A 476 15.25 28.40 -19.46
CA GLU A 476 15.93 29.00 -18.29
C GLU A 476 16.84 27.98 -17.56
N LEU A 477 16.41 26.71 -17.44
CA LEU A 477 17.19 25.63 -16.85
C LEU A 477 18.36 25.19 -17.75
N ARG A 478 18.20 25.22 -19.08
CA ARG A 478 19.29 24.93 -20.03
C ARG A 478 20.41 25.95 -19.95
N GLU A 479 20.05 27.23 -19.81
CA GLU A 479 20.99 28.35 -19.72
C GLU A 479 21.64 28.47 -18.33
N HIS A 480 21.13 27.75 -17.33
CA HIS A 480 21.65 27.81 -15.98
C HIS A 480 23.07 27.23 -15.92
N HIS A 481 23.95 27.86 -15.14
CA HIS A 481 25.38 27.49 -15.05
C HIS A 481 25.66 26.07 -14.53
N ARG A 482 24.65 25.38 -13.98
CA ARG A 482 24.74 23.99 -13.48
C ARG A 482 24.28 22.98 -14.53
N CYS A 483 23.82 23.43 -15.70
CA CYS A 483 23.33 22.56 -16.75
C CYS A 483 24.49 21.87 -17.46
N THR A 484 24.71 20.60 -17.09
CA THR A 484 25.62 19.70 -17.81
C THR A 484 24.95 19.16 -19.09
N GLY A 485 25.72 18.57 -20.00
CA GLY A 485 25.17 17.85 -21.16
C GLY A 485 24.12 16.79 -20.79
N ASP A 486 24.32 16.09 -19.67
CA ASP A 486 23.38 15.10 -19.15
C ASP A 486 22.02 15.70 -18.80
N TYR A 487 22.02 16.84 -18.12
CA TYR A 487 20.81 17.60 -17.78
C TYR A 487 20.16 18.26 -18.99
N SER A 488 20.95 18.70 -19.98
CA SER A 488 20.40 19.17 -21.26
C SER A 488 19.64 18.05 -21.96
N ASN A 489 20.25 16.86 -22.08
CA ASN A 489 19.61 15.67 -22.65
C ASN A 489 18.37 15.23 -21.87
N PHE A 490 18.40 15.37 -20.53
CA PHE A 490 17.25 15.10 -19.69
C PHE A 490 16.11 16.09 -19.96
N LEU A 491 16.41 17.39 -20.05
CA LEU A 491 15.43 18.42 -20.39
C LEU A 491 14.85 18.24 -21.80
N ASP A 492 15.67 17.84 -22.79
CA ASP A 492 15.21 17.45 -24.14
C ASP A 492 14.24 16.28 -24.06
N MET A 493 14.55 15.22 -23.32
CA MET A 493 13.63 14.09 -23.14
C MET A 493 12.30 14.52 -22.49
N ILE A 494 12.35 15.34 -21.43
CA ILE A 494 11.13 15.84 -20.79
C ILE A 494 10.25 16.60 -21.79
N LYS A 495 10.86 17.49 -22.60
CA LYS A 495 10.18 18.32 -23.60
C LYS A 495 9.62 17.49 -24.75
N ASP A 496 10.45 16.66 -25.37
CA ASP A 496 10.19 16.08 -26.68
C ASP A 496 9.59 14.66 -26.62
N ASP A 497 9.71 13.97 -25.48
CA ASP A 497 9.18 12.61 -25.33
C ASP A 497 8.02 12.51 -24.32
N MET A 498 8.02 13.33 -23.26
CA MET A 498 7.09 13.20 -22.13
C MET A 498 5.98 14.27 -22.13
N LEU A 499 6.34 15.54 -22.32
CA LEU A 499 5.40 16.67 -22.33
C LEU A 499 4.88 17.01 -23.74
N VAL A 500 4.72 15.98 -24.58
CA VAL A 500 4.20 16.14 -25.95
C VAL A 500 2.68 16.28 -25.91
N THR A 501 2.12 17.30 -26.54
CA THR A 501 0.68 17.38 -26.82
C THR A 501 0.41 16.84 -28.22
N HIS A 502 -0.77 16.24 -28.43
CA HIS A 502 -1.13 15.74 -29.75
C HIS A 502 -1.23 16.92 -30.72
N SER A 503 -0.27 17.03 -31.64
CA SER A 503 -0.46 17.83 -32.85
C SER A 503 -1.06 16.91 -33.90
N PRO A 504 -2.23 17.24 -34.49
CA PRO A 504 -2.49 16.77 -35.84
C PRO A 504 -1.34 17.31 -36.70
N GLU A 505 -0.69 16.46 -37.49
CA GLU A 505 0.34 16.91 -38.42
C GLU A 505 -0.25 18.00 -39.32
N ALA A 506 0.43 19.14 -39.42
CA ALA A 506 0.21 20.02 -40.55
C ALA A 506 0.59 19.24 -41.83
N PRO A 507 -0.24 19.25 -42.89
CA PRO A 507 0.10 18.56 -44.12
C PRO A 507 1.31 19.26 -44.77
N GLY A 508 2.51 18.70 -44.61
CA GLY A 508 3.69 19.07 -45.40
C GLY A 508 5.00 19.15 -44.62
N SER A 509 5.72 18.04 -44.54
CA SER A 509 7.18 17.97 -44.77
C SER A 509 7.66 16.53 -44.55
N VAL A 510 7.33 15.66 -45.52
CA VAL A 510 8.05 14.39 -45.65
C VAL A 510 9.37 14.72 -46.34
N ASP A 511 10.46 14.74 -45.58
CA ASP A 511 11.78 14.55 -46.18
C ASP A 511 11.89 13.06 -46.54
N GLY A 512 11.83 12.80 -47.84
CA GLY A 512 11.76 11.47 -48.41
C GLY A 512 13.13 10.81 -48.38
N SER A 513 13.41 9.99 -47.38
CA SER A 513 14.31 8.87 -47.58
C SER A 513 14.01 7.70 -46.64
N LEU A 514 13.87 6.53 -47.27
CA LEU A 514 13.94 5.18 -46.69
C LEU A 514 12.64 4.56 -46.13
N ILE A 515 11.69 4.28 -47.03
CA ILE A 515 10.88 3.06 -46.96
C ILE A 515 11.11 2.27 -48.25
N LEU A 516 11.71 1.09 -48.15
CA LEU A 516 11.59 0.04 -49.15
C LEU A 516 11.42 -1.33 -48.47
N GLN A 517 10.27 -1.94 -48.80
CA GLN A 517 9.96 -3.38 -48.80
C GLN A 517 9.70 -4.05 -47.43
N LYS A 518 8.61 -4.81 -47.21
CA LYS A 518 7.72 -5.56 -48.11
C LYS A 518 6.34 -5.82 -47.45
N SER A 519 5.34 -5.90 -48.32
CA SER A 519 3.91 -6.18 -48.15
C SER A 519 3.55 -7.62 -47.73
N VAL A 520 2.44 -7.81 -46.98
CA VAL A 520 1.32 -8.73 -47.29
C VAL A 520 0.02 -8.27 -46.58
N SER A 521 -1.01 -7.98 -47.40
CA SER A 521 -2.48 -7.86 -47.21
C SER A 521 -3.13 -7.66 -45.80
N GLU A 522 -3.80 -6.51 -45.63
CA GLU A 522 -4.99 -6.35 -44.75
C GLU A 522 -6.07 -5.51 -45.48
N PRO A 523 -7.37 -5.72 -45.19
CA PRO A 523 -8.47 -5.04 -45.86
C PRO A 523 -8.67 -3.59 -45.39
N VAL A 524 -9.29 -2.83 -46.30
CA VAL A 524 -9.52 -1.39 -46.31
C VAL A 524 -10.27 -0.86 -45.07
N GLY A 525 -9.76 0.22 -44.48
CA GLY A 525 -10.62 1.32 -44.02
C GLY A 525 -10.60 1.70 -42.53
N THR A 526 -9.47 2.19 -42.01
CA THR A 526 -9.47 3.30 -41.04
C THR A 526 -8.21 4.16 -41.30
N PRO A 527 -8.33 5.49 -41.45
CA PRO A 527 -7.16 6.34 -41.63
C PRO A 527 -6.35 6.31 -40.34
N ARG A 528 -5.15 5.72 -40.38
CA ARG A 528 -4.16 5.88 -39.32
C ARG A 528 -3.67 7.32 -39.39
N LEU A 529 -4.33 8.23 -38.67
CA LEU A 529 -3.68 9.51 -38.33
C LEU A 529 -2.37 9.15 -37.62
N GLY A 530 -1.26 9.62 -38.18
CA GLY A 530 0.08 9.50 -37.58
C GLY A 530 0.16 10.38 -36.34
N TYR A 531 -0.39 9.93 -35.23
CA TYR A 531 -0.30 10.66 -33.97
C TYR A 531 1.12 10.52 -33.42
N ILE A 532 1.82 11.63 -33.19
CA ILE A 532 3.04 11.63 -32.36
C ILE A 532 2.63 11.10 -30.98
N ARG A 533 3.10 9.89 -30.66
CA ARG A 533 2.79 9.20 -29.41
C ARG A 533 3.93 9.44 -28.43
N ARG A 534 3.61 9.98 -27.25
CA ARG A 534 4.54 10.04 -26.11
C ARG A 534 5.27 8.71 -25.95
N LYS A 535 6.56 8.77 -25.66
CA LYS A 535 7.36 7.57 -25.42
C LYS A 535 6.85 6.82 -24.19
N SER A 536 7.09 5.51 -24.12
CA SER A 536 6.68 4.71 -22.97
C SER A 536 7.63 4.88 -21.78
N CYS A 537 7.22 4.50 -20.57
CA CYS A 537 8.13 4.53 -19.41
C CYS A 537 9.38 3.64 -19.62
N GLY A 538 9.25 2.55 -20.38
CA GLY A 538 10.41 1.72 -20.76
C GLY A 538 11.35 2.38 -21.78
N ASP A 539 10.90 3.37 -22.55
CA ASP A 539 11.78 4.21 -23.38
C ASP A 539 12.49 5.26 -22.51
N VAL A 540 11.75 5.93 -21.62
CA VAL A 540 12.27 6.91 -20.64
C VAL A 540 13.36 6.28 -19.76
N PHE A 541 13.11 5.07 -19.24
CA PHE A 541 14.09 4.29 -18.47
C PHE A 541 15.40 4.07 -19.23
N ARG A 542 15.33 3.67 -20.50
CA ARG A 542 16.51 3.41 -21.33
C ARG A 542 17.29 4.69 -21.60
N ARG A 543 16.59 5.76 -22.03
CA ARG A 543 17.22 7.06 -22.32
C ARG A 543 17.89 7.69 -21.10
N LEU A 544 17.30 7.55 -19.91
CA LEU A 544 17.97 7.97 -18.66
C LEU A 544 19.18 7.11 -18.29
N GLY A 545 19.22 5.85 -18.74
CA GLY A 545 20.40 4.99 -18.61
C GLY A 545 21.57 5.46 -19.47
N ASP A 546 21.28 5.92 -20.68
CA ASP A 546 22.30 6.46 -21.60
C ASP A 546 22.90 7.79 -21.10
N ILE A 547 22.12 8.56 -20.33
CA ILE A 547 22.54 9.83 -19.72
C ILE A 547 23.48 9.61 -18.52
N ASN A 548 23.35 8.51 -17.79
CA ASN A 548 24.19 8.21 -16.61
C ASN A 548 24.93 6.86 -16.76
N PRO A 549 26.00 6.80 -17.58
CA PRO A 549 26.73 5.56 -17.86
C PRO A 549 27.59 5.06 -16.68
N ARG A 550 27.69 5.81 -15.57
CA ARG A 550 28.61 5.53 -14.46
C ARG A 550 28.14 4.45 -13.47
N SER A 551 27.01 3.77 -13.71
CA SER A 551 26.60 2.61 -12.90
C SER A 551 27.25 1.28 -13.31
N ASP A 552 27.97 1.23 -14.43
CA ASP A 552 28.46 -0.04 -14.99
C ASP A 552 29.95 -0.33 -14.72
N GLN A 553 30.60 0.36 -13.77
CA GLN A 553 31.97 0.03 -13.33
C GLN A 553 32.12 0.01 -11.81
N GLU A 554 31.68 -1.09 -11.21
CA GLU A 554 32.47 -2.02 -10.38
C GLU A 554 31.53 -3.15 -9.95
N GLU A 555 31.45 -4.21 -10.76
CA GLU A 555 31.15 -5.53 -10.20
C GLU A 555 32.32 -5.89 -9.27
N PRO A 556 32.11 -6.10 -7.96
CA PRO A 556 33.03 -6.95 -7.24
C PRO A 556 32.82 -8.35 -7.80
N THR A 557 33.78 -8.79 -8.61
CA THR A 557 33.96 -10.17 -9.03
C THR A 557 33.70 -11.13 -7.87
N SER A 558 32.54 -11.78 -7.90
CA SER A 558 32.33 -13.08 -7.28
C SER A 558 31.26 -13.83 -8.07
N PRO A 559 31.49 -15.11 -8.35
CA PRO A 559 31.04 -15.69 -9.60
C PRO A 559 29.54 -15.93 -9.62
N ILE A 560 28.90 -15.41 -10.66
CA ILE A 560 27.66 -15.99 -11.19
C ILE A 560 28.03 -17.37 -11.73
N THR A 561 27.82 -18.39 -10.92
CA THR A 561 27.42 -19.70 -11.45
C THR A 561 25.94 -19.88 -11.17
N GLN A 562 25.20 -20.00 -12.25
CA GLN A 562 23.86 -20.54 -12.38
C GLN A 562 23.45 -21.47 -11.21
N SER A 563 22.41 -21.09 -10.48
CA SER A 563 21.54 -22.10 -9.87
C SER A 563 20.11 -21.59 -9.78
N HIS A 564 19.25 -22.13 -10.64
CA HIS A 564 18.01 -22.70 -10.13
C HIS A 564 18.33 -23.51 -8.86
N ARG A 565 17.94 -23.03 -7.68
CA ARG A 565 17.72 -23.84 -6.46
C ARG A 565 17.09 -22.98 -5.37
N THR A 566 15.81 -23.28 -5.13
CA THR A 566 15.22 -23.47 -3.80
C THR A 566 15.75 -22.60 -2.65
N TRP A 567 14.91 -21.64 -2.24
CA TRP A 567 14.95 -21.03 -0.91
C TRP A 567 14.93 -22.13 0.17
N PRO A 568 15.65 -21.97 1.29
CA PRO A 568 15.79 -23.03 2.28
C PRO A 568 14.41 -23.40 2.84
N GLN A 569 14.03 -24.67 2.67
CA GLN A 569 13.06 -25.30 3.54
C GLN A 569 13.65 -25.27 4.95
N TRP A 570 13.15 -24.37 5.77
CA TRP A 570 13.13 -24.62 7.21
C TRP A 570 11.96 -25.58 7.46
N GLN A 571 12.29 -26.82 7.77
CA GLN A 571 11.40 -27.79 8.38
C GLN A 571 12.07 -28.34 9.63
N PRO A 572 11.30 -28.78 10.63
CA PRO A 572 10.28 -28.06 11.39
C PRO A 572 10.88 -27.37 12.63
#